data_AF-A0A151SJ57-F1
#
_entry.id   AF-A0A151SJ57-F1
#
_cell.length_a   1.000
_cell.length_b   1.000
_cell.length_c   1.000
_cell.angle_alpha   90.00
_cell.angle_beta   90.00
_cell.angle_gamma   90.00
#
_symmetry.space_group_name_H-M   'P 1'
#
loop_
_entity.id
_entity.type
_entity.pdbx_description
1 polymer ?
#
loop_
_entity_poly.entity_id
_entity_poly.type
_entity_poly.pdbx_seq_one_letter_code
_entity_poly.pdbx_strand_id
1 'polypeptide(L)'
;MRKHGLKMNPLKCAFGVTAGEFLGFVIYQKGIEVNRNKTKAIMETKPPSNKKELQSLLGKINFLRRFISNLSGKTKVFSPLLRLKKEQEFRWNEEHQKAFDEIKVYLAHPPVLAPLSKGKQLKLYISASDSTIAGMLA
;
A
#
# COMPACT_ATOMS: atom_id res chain seq x y z
N MET A 1 -3.86 16.61 27.34
CA MET A 1 -3.09 17.66 26.63
C MET A 1 -2.60 18.75 27.57
N ARG A 2 -3.46 19.61 28.13
CA ARG A 2 -3.07 20.77 28.97
C ARG A 2 -2.23 20.42 30.20
N LYS A 3 -2.60 19.40 30.98
CA LYS A 3 -1.85 18.93 32.17
C LYS A 3 -0.41 18.49 31.88
N HIS A 4 -0.13 18.10 30.63
CA HIS A 4 1.20 17.61 30.21
C HIS A 4 1.91 18.60 29.26
N GLY A 5 1.46 19.87 29.18
CA GLY A 5 2.07 20.89 28.33
C GLY A 5 1.92 20.67 26.82
N LEU A 6 1.11 19.70 26.38
CA LEU A 6 0.89 19.41 24.95
C LEU A 6 -0.07 20.42 24.33
N LYS A 7 0.31 20.96 23.16
CA LYS A 7 -0.50 21.88 22.35
C LYS A 7 -0.97 21.19 21.07
N MET A 8 -2.17 21.56 20.61
CA MET A 8 -2.72 21.12 19.33
C MET A 8 -2.60 22.25 18.32
N ASN A 9 -2.40 21.92 17.05
CA ASN A 9 -2.51 22.89 15.96
C ASN A 9 -3.98 22.93 15.51
N PRO A 10 -4.73 24.02 15.79
CA PRO A 10 -6.17 24.08 15.47
C PRO A 10 -6.46 23.90 13.97
N LEU A 11 -5.57 24.35 13.09
CA LEU A 11 -5.71 24.22 11.63
C LEU A 11 -5.58 22.78 11.13
N LYS A 12 -5.02 21.89 11.96
CA LYS A 12 -4.86 20.46 11.65
C LYS A 12 -5.83 19.57 12.44
N CYS A 13 -6.73 20.17 13.23
CA CYS A 13 -7.71 19.43 14.02
C CYS A 13 -9.05 19.38 13.29
N ALA A 14 -9.67 18.21 13.30
CA ALA A 14 -11.05 18.01 12.88
C ALA A 14 -11.85 17.44 14.06
N PHE A 15 -13.02 18.01 14.34
CA PHE A 15 -13.88 17.61 15.45
C PHE A 15 -15.31 17.36 14.95
N GLY A 16 -15.97 16.31 15.46
CA GLY A 16 -17.38 16.01 15.12
C GLY A 16 -17.64 15.64 13.65
N VAL A 17 -16.61 15.27 12.89
CA VAL A 17 -16.74 14.91 11.47
C VAL A 17 -17.14 13.45 11.28
N THR A 18 -17.91 13.16 10.24
CA THR A 18 -18.34 11.79 9.86
C THR A 18 -17.31 11.05 9.01
N ALA A 19 -16.40 11.79 8.38
CA ALA A 19 -15.25 11.29 7.62
C ALA A 19 -14.07 12.25 7.80
N GLY A 20 -12.84 11.71 7.76
CA GLY A 20 -11.64 12.53 7.90
C GLY A 20 -10.37 11.84 7.44
N GLU A 21 -9.34 12.63 7.13
CA GLU A 21 -8.02 12.12 6.82
C GLU A 21 -7.22 11.88 8.10
N PHE A 22 -6.63 10.68 8.21
CA PHE A 22 -5.77 10.33 9.34
C PHE A 22 -4.64 9.41 8.88
N LEU A 23 -3.39 9.79 9.22
CA LEU A 23 -2.17 9.05 8.88
C LEU A 23 -2.08 8.66 7.38
N GLY A 24 -2.62 9.49 6.49
CA GLY A 24 -2.60 9.25 5.04
C GLY A 24 -3.71 8.35 4.50
N PHE A 25 -4.73 8.03 5.31
CA PHE A 25 -5.93 7.30 4.91
C PHE A 25 -7.18 8.13 5.13
N VAL A 26 -8.26 7.81 4.43
CA VAL A 26 -9.59 8.38 4.68
C VAL A 26 -10.34 7.41 5.59
N ILE A 27 -10.81 7.88 6.74
CA ILE A 27 -11.55 7.09 7.72
C ILE A 27 -12.97 7.59 7.78
N TYR A 28 -13.94 6.70 7.69
CA TYR A 28 -15.36 7.00 7.80
C TYR A 28 -16.15 5.77 8.23
N GLN A 29 -17.48 5.89 8.35
CA GLN A 29 -18.34 4.84 8.94
C GLN A 29 -18.19 3.45 8.28
N LYS A 30 -18.00 3.36 6.95
CA LYS A 30 -17.86 2.06 6.27
C LYS A 30 -16.46 1.46 6.40
N GLY A 31 -15.47 2.25 6.82
CA GLY A 31 -14.12 1.76 7.07
C GLY A 31 -13.01 2.74 6.66
N ILE A 32 -11.89 2.15 6.27
CA ILE A 32 -10.67 2.87 5.90
C ILE A 32 -10.46 2.74 4.40
N GLU A 33 -10.27 3.88 3.74
CA GLU A 33 -9.95 3.99 2.32
C GLU A 33 -8.55 4.55 2.10
N VAL A 34 -7.97 4.18 0.96
CA VAL A 34 -6.73 4.83 0.52
C VAL A 34 -7.04 6.25 0.08
N ASN A 35 -6.24 7.20 0.56
CA ASN A 35 -6.33 8.57 0.08
C ASN A 35 -5.97 8.65 -1.42
N ARG A 36 -6.82 9.30 -2.22
CA ARG A 36 -6.63 9.46 -3.67
C ARG A 36 -5.28 10.09 -4.04
N ASN A 37 -4.73 10.96 -3.19
CA ASN A 37 -3.41 11.56 -3.42
C ASN A 37 -2.29 10.51 -3.32
N LYS A 38 -2.44 9.51 -2.45
CA LYS A 38 -1.46 8.43 -2.28
C LYS A 38 -1.48 7.44 -3.44
N THR A 39 -2.67 7.08 -3.95
CA THR A 39 -2.79 6.27 -5.17
C THR A 39 -2.29 7.04 -6.38
N LYS A 40 -2.69 8.31 -6.54
CA LYS A 40 -2.25 9.17 -7.65
C LYS A 40 -0.72 9.25 -7.77
N ALA A 41 -0.03 9.43 -6.64
CA ALA A 41 1.45 9.45 -6.64
C ALA A 41 2.09 8.16 -7.19
N ILE A 42 1.45 6.99 -6.98
CA ILE A 42 1.92 5.72 -7.55
C ILE A 42 1.51 5.61 -9.03
N MET A 43 0.30 6.03 -9.40
CA MET A 43 -0.18 6.02 -10.78
C MET A 43 0.71 6.87 -11.70
N GLU A 44 1.14 8.03 -11.23
CA GLU A 44 2.00 8.98 -11.95
C GLU A 44 3.49 8.60 -11.90
N THR A 45 3.88 7.63 -11.07
CA THR A 45 5.27 7.18 -11.02
C THR A 45 5.63 6.50 -12.34
N LYS A 46 6.72 6.98 -12.95
CA LYS A 46 7.34 6.35 -14.12
C LYS A 46 7.96 5.00 -13.74
N PRO A 47 8.14 4.08 -14.70
CA PRO A 47 8.91 2.87 -14.46
C PRO A 47 10.30 3.21 -13.89
N PRO A 48 10.77 2.50 -12.85
CA PRO A 48 12.05 2.78 -12.25
C PRO A 48 13.18 2.44 -13.23
N SER A 49 14.17 3.30 -13.30
CA SER A 49 15.36 3.15 -14.16
C SER A 49 16.54 2.51 -13.45
N ASN A 50 16.47 2.38 -12.12
CA ASN A 50 17.54 1.83 -11.29
C ASN A 50 17.02 1.20 -10.00
N LYS A 51 17.91 0.48 -9.31
CA LYS A 51 17.62 -0.22 -8.05
C LYS A 51 17.08 0.72 -6.95
N LYS A 52 17.60 1.94 -6.84
CA LYS A 52 17.20 2.91 -5.80
C LYS A 52 15.77 3.40 -6.03
N GLU A 53 15.42 3.69 -7.28
CA GLU A 53 14.06 4.04 -7.68
C GLU A 53 13.09 2.89 -7.45
N LEU A 54 13.49 1.66 -7.78
CA LEU A 54 12.68 0.47 -7.52
C LEU A 54 12.43 0.28 -6.01
N GLN A 55 13.46 0.44 -5.17
CA GLN A 55 13.30 0.38 -3.71
C GLN A 55 12.36 1.46 -3.18
N SER A 56 12.48 2.70 -3.70
CA SER A 56 11.57 3.79 -3.35
C SER A 56 10.13 3.48 -3.74
N LEU A 57 9.91 2.95 -4.95
CA LEU A 57 8.61 2.55 -5.45
C LEU A 57 7.99 1.45 -4.58
N LEU A 58 8.73 0.39 -4.27
CA LEU A 58 8.26 -0.69 -3.41
C LEU A 58 7.97 -0.20 -1.99
N GLY A 59 8.73 0.78 -1.48
CA GLY A 59 8.43 1.44 -0.21
C GLY A 59 7.05 2.14 -0.23
N LYS A 60 6.75 2.89 -1.30
CA LYS A 60 5.44 3.53 -1.49
C LYS A 60 4.31 2.50 -1.62
N ILE A 61 4.52 1.42 -2.37
CA ILE A 61 3.53 0.34 -2.53
C ILE A 61 3.29 -0.37 -1.19
N ASN A 62 4.35 -0.61 -0.41
CA ASN A 62 4.24 -1.30 0.87
C ASN A 62 3.45 -0.48 1.92
N PHE A 63 3.46 0.85 1.84
CA PHE A 63 2.56 1.69 2.65
C PHE A 63 1.07 1.34 2.42
N LEU A 64 0.72 0.92 1.20
CA LEU A 64 -0.63 0.51 0.81
C LEU A 64 -0.86 -1.00 0.87
N ARG A 65 0.09 -1.80 1.39
CA ARG A 65 0.04 -3.26 1.34
C ARG A 65 -1.27 -3.89 1.83
N ARG A 66 -1.91 -3.26 2.83
CA ARG A 66 -3.15 -3.75 3.45
C ARG A 66 -4.35 -3.74 2.49
N PHE A 67 -4.26 -2.99 1.40
CA PHE A 67 -5.30 -2.89 0.37
C PHE A 67 -5.03 -3.85 -0.79
N ILE A 68 -3.79 -4.32 -0.96
CA ILE A 68 -3.36 -5.13 -2.10
C ILE A 68 -3.32 -6.61 -1.71
N SER A 69 -4.26 -7.38 -2.26
CA SER A 69 -4.26 -8.83 -2.09
C SER A 69 -3.01 -9.45 -2.72
N ASN A 70 -2.38 -10.38 -1.99
CA ASN A 70 -1.19 -11.12 -2.43
C ASN A 70 -0.07 -10.21 -3.00
N LEU A 71 0.25 -9.13 -2.28
CA LEU A 71 1.31 -8.21 -2.71
C LEU A 71 2.66 -8.93 -2.92
N SER A 72 2.99 -9.92 -2.07
CA SER A 72 4.25 -10.68 -2.19
C SER A 72 4.37 -11.42 -3.52
N GLY A 73 3.28 -12.05 -3.98
CA GLY A 73 3.21 -12.66 -5.32
C GLY A 73 3.37 -11.64 -6.43
N LYS A 74 2.67 -10.50 -6.33
CA LYS A 74 2.68 -9.44 -7.35
C LYS A 74 4.03 -8.75 -7.48
N THR A 75 4.81 -8.65 -6.41
CA THR A 75 6.13 -8.01 -6.43
C THR A 75 7.29 -8.99 -6.56
N LYS A 76 7.02 -10.30 -6.63
CA LYS A 76 8.05 -11.35 -6.74
C LYS A 76 9.00 -11.11 -7.90
N VAL A 77 8.48 -10.69 -9.06
CA VAL A 77 9.26 -10.43 -10.28
C VAL A 77 10.36 -9.38 -10.08
N PHE A 78 10.20 -8.46 -9.14
CA PHE A 78 11.20 -7.43 -8.85
C PHE A 78 12.37 -7.93 -7.99
N SER A 79 12.26 -9.12 -7.39
CA SER A 79 13.25 -9.64 -6.44
C SER A 79 14.67 -9.75 -7.03
N PRO A 80 14.87 -10.22 -8.28
CA PRO A 80 16.20 -10.24 -8.90
C PRO A 80 16.80 -8.84 -9.04
N LEU A 81 16.00 -7.84 -9.43
CA LEU A 81 16.43 -6.44 -9.57
C LEU A 81 16.90 -5.82 -8.25
N LEU A 82 16.33 -6.26 -7.12
CA LEU A 82 16.75 -5.84 -5.79
C LEU A 82 18.06 -6.50 -5.33
N ARG A 83 18.43 -7.63 -5.92
CA ARG A 83 19.63 -8.41 -5.55
C ARG A 83 20.83 -8.14 -6.46
N LEU A 84 20.68 -7.24 -7.45
CA LEU A 84 21.78 -6.82 -8.31
C LEU A 84 22.97 -6.30 -7.50
N LYS A 85 24.16 -6.80 -7.85
CA LYS A 85 25.47 -6.29 -7.44
C LYS A 85 25.84 -5.03 -8.24
N LYS A 86 26.88 -4.30 -7.84
CA LYS A 86 27.27 -3.02 -8.46
C LYS A 86 27.60 -3.14 -9.95
N GLU A 87 28.13 -4.30 -10.34
CA GLU A 87 28.61 -4.58 -11.69
C GLU A 87 27.49 -5.08 -12.62
N GLN A 88 26.31 -5.39 -12.07
CA GLN A 88 25.20 -5.94 -12.84
C GLN A 88 24.29 -4.82 -13.35
N GLU A 89 23.91 -4.94 -14.62
CA GLU A 89 23.01 -3.98 -15.27
C GLU A 89 21.58 -4.10 -14.73
N PHE A 90 20.95 -2.96 -14.47
CA PHE A 90 19.53 -2.89 -14.17
C PHE A 90 18.73 -2.90 -15.47
N ARG A 91 18.00 -3.99 -15.76
CA ARG A 91 17.15 -4.10 -16.94
C ARG A 91 15.69 -4.21 -16.55
N TRP A 92 14.92 -3.16 -16.87
CA TRP A 92 13.47 -3.19 -16.81
C TRP A 92 12.92 -3.82 -18.09
N ASN A 93 12.12 -4.87 -17.96
CA ASN A 93 11.62 -5.66 -19.10
C ASN A 93 10.09 -5.70 -19.08
N GLU A 94 9.50 -6.41 -20.04
CA GLU A 94 8.05 -6.53 -20.17
C GLU A 94 7.38 -7.18 -18.94
N GLU A 95 8.01 -8.17 -18.32
CA GLU A 95 7.46 -8.82 -17.11
C GLU A 95 7.42 -7.85 -15.92
N HIS A 96 8.49 -7.07 -15.73
CA HIS A 96 8.54 -6.02 -14.71
C HIS A 96 7.48 -4.95 -14.97
N GLN A 97 7.34 -4.53 -16.23
CA GLN A 97 6.35 -3.53 -16.62
C GLN A 97 4.93 -4.03 -16.40
N LYS A 98 4.62 -5.25 -16.83
CA LYS A 98 3.33 -5.89 -16.63
C LYS A 98 2.96 -5.96 -15.16
N ALA A 99 3.87 -6.41 -14.29
CA ALA A 99 3.61 -6.46 -12.85
C ALA A 99 3.38 -5.07 -12.24
N PHE A 100 4.12 -4.06 -12.72
CA PHE A 100 3.93 -2.68 -12.27
C PHE A 100 2.56 -2.13 -12.68
N ASP A 101 2.14 -2.38 -13.91
CA ASP A 101 0.85 -1.94 -14.43
C ASP A 101 -0.31 -2.67 -13.75
N GLU A 102 -0.18 -3.97 -13.47
CA GLU A 102 -1.16 -4.73 -12.69
C GLU A 102 -1.34 -4.14 -11.28
N ILE A 103 -0.25 -3.73 -10.62
CA ILE A 103 -0.32 -3.06 -9.32
C ILE A 103 -1.02 -1.70 -9.45
N LYS A 104 -0.77 -0.93 -10.51
CA LYS A 104 -1.46 0.34 -10.78
C LYS A 104 -2.96 0.13 -10.99
N VAL A 105 -3.35 -0.82 -11.84
CA VAL A 105 -4.76 -1.16 -12.10
C VAL A 105 -5.47 -1.54 -10.79
N TYR A 106 -4.82 -2.35 -9.96
CA TYR A 106 -5.37 -2.74 -8.67
C TYR A 106 -5.54 -1.51 -7.74
N LEU A 107 -4.56 -0.61 -7.71
CA LEU A 107 -4.61 0.61 -6.90
C LEU A 107 -5.53 1.71 -7.47
N ALA A 108 -6.02 1.57 -8.70
CA ALA A 108 -7.05 2.44 -9.24
C ALA A 108 -8.41 2.21 -8.56
N HIS A 109 -8.66 0.99 -8.09
CA HIS A 109 -9.91 0.59 -7.42
C HIS A 109 -9.61 -0.19 -6.13
N PRO A 110 -8.96 0.44 -5.12
CA PRO A 110 -8.60 -0.25 -3.89
C PRO A 110 -9.87 -0.59 -3.08
N PRO A 111 -9.90 -1.74 -2.38
CA PRO A 111 -11.03 -2.10 -1.53
C PRO A 111 -11.15 -1.14 -0.33
N VAL A 112 -12.36 -1.02 0.21
CA VAL A 112 -12.57 -0.41 1.53
C VAL A 112 -12.27 -1.44 2.61
N LEU A 113 -11.42 -1.10 3.57
CA LEU A 113 -11.16 -1.97 4.71
C LEU A 113 -12.19 -1.72 5.80
N ALA A 114 -13.11 -2.67 5.97
CA ALA A 114 -14.16 -2.59 6.97
C ALA A 114 -13.58 -2.60 8.41
N PRO A 115 -14.19 -1.87 9.35
CA PRO A 115 -13.78 -1.92 10.74
C PRO A 115 -14.17 -3.28 11.35
N LEU A 116 -13.27 -3.84 12.16
CA LEU A 116 -13.58 -5.06 12.91
C LEU A 116 -14.71 -4.76 13.90
N SER A 117 -15.77 -5.56 13.86
CA SER A 117 -16.90 -5.45 14.78
C SER A 117 -16.82 -6.58 15.80
N LYS A 118 -16.90 -6.25 17.10
CA LYS A 118 -16.93 -7.26 18.16
C LYS A 118 -18.12 -8.20 17.93
N GLY A 119 -17.88 -9.51 18.03
CA GLY A 119 -18.90 -10.54 17.85
C GLY A 119 -19.19 -10.95 16.39
N LYS A 120 -18.58 -10.30 15.39
CA LYS A 120 -18.63 -10.82 14.01
C LYS A 120 -17.58 -11.90 13.81
N GLN A 121 -17.97 -12.99 13.15
CA GLN A 121 -17.03 -14.02 12.72
C GLN A 121 -16.16 -13.48 11.59
N LEU A 122 -14.84 -13.65 11.72
CA LEU A 122 -13.87 -13.29 10.69
C LEU A 122 -13.47 -14.56 9.93
N LYS A 123 -13.25 -14.42 8.63
CA LYS A 123 -12.75 -15.48 7.75
C LYS A 123 -11.31 -15.14 7.35
N LEU A 124 -10.40 -16.06 7.62
CA LEU A 124 -9.02 -15.96 7.18
C LEU A 124 -8.82 -16.83 5.93
N TYR A 125 -8.55 -16.18 4.81
CA TYR A 125 -8.17 -16.82 3.55
C TYR A 125 -6.66 -16.83 3.46
N ILE A 126 -6.07 -18.01 3.28
CA ILE A 126 -4.62 -18.20 3.15
C ILE A 126 -4.35 -18.85 1.80
N SER A 127 -3.35 -18.32 1.10
CA SER A 127 -2.80 -18.94 -0.11
C SER A 127 -1.29 -19.01 0.03
N ALA A 128 -0.72 -20.18 -0.24
CA ALA A 128 0.72 -20.40 -0.19
C ALA A 128 1.21 -21.04 -1.50
N SER A 129 2.43 -20.68 -1.88
CA SER A 129 3.22 -21.33 -2.93
C SER A 129 4.63 -21.55 -2.38
N ASP A 130 5.48 -22.26 -3.12
CA ASP A 130 6.88 -22.54 -2.75
C ASP A 130 7.71 -21.28 -2.42
N SER A 131 7.25 -20.11 -2.87
CA SER A 131 8.00 -18.84 -2.77
C SER A 131 7.23 -17.71 -2.11
N THR A 132 5.94 -17.87 -1.85
CA THR A 132 5.09 -16.78 -1.34
C THR A 132 4.00 -17.29 -0.41
N ILE A 133 3.69 -16.49 0.60
CA ILE A 133 2.51 -16.66 1.45
C ILE A 133 1.69 -15.37 1.35
N ALA A 134 0.38 -15.52 1.22
CA ALA A 134 -0.59 -14.44 1.22
C ALA A 134 -1.75 -14.77 2.16
N GLY A 135 -2.26 -13.74 2.81
CA GLY A 135 -3.41 -13.84 3.70
C GLY A 135 -4.35 -12.67 3.48
N MET A 136 -5.65 -12.93 3.57
CA MET A 136 -6.70 -11.93 3.58
C MET A 136 -7.67 -12.23 4.73
N LEU A 137 -7.97 -11.24 5.54
CA LEU A 137 -8.96 -11.31 6.61
C LEU A 137 -10.21 -10.57 6.16
N ALA A 138 -11.37 -11.23 6.22
CA ALA A 138 -12.67 -10.69 5.81
C ALA A 138 -13.73 -10.88 6.90
#